data_AF-A0A7W1IZ90-F1
#
_entry.id   AF-A0A7W1IZ90-F1
#
_cell.length_a   1.000
_cell.length_b   1.000
_cell.length_c   1.000
_cell.angle_alpha   90.00
_cell.angle_beta   90.00
_cell.angle_gamma   90.00
#
_symmetry.space_group_name_H-M   'P 1'
#
loop_
_entity.id
_entity.type
_entity.pdbx_description
1 polymer ?
#
loop_
_entity_poly.entity_id
_entity_poly.type
_entity_poly.pdbx_seq_one_letter_code
_entity_poly.pdbx_strand_id
1 'polypeptide(L)'
;MSDRFPTSKSSSDSDPLLRAVADGDLNCPDGRMLSALGDLFRRHAQPPNESEDLSADILAKLKDVEHADVNELDAIDAFYDGAGDTVASVPADPMLDRLAGLARSVGPRRVDVTNAVLRRIRASSRLAAVLGTDDERETGDGRSRWRIISAVVAGHVAALLAFAIFQIGFHAGQQEAQVDGTTMAVDSDGNPVDGAGGAVAGGRNNLDLNAPALPPNLPATWGDIRGLGTDLFLLRRFPELRTNARQLFGMQASETGVARSVAWLRTQLDAKTGTFSSGDLPTQDERALATHALGTLALLGEGLGDKAHSTDTRRALDWLRARVGDTELSGDGSGTDHAFAGLSQVTSGLVSLALVEGALLYGDLGLRTVAESTLTTLDRGLPMQAGAAGLGGFTLLALETAQQGGMRVPGRLLQQARRSIARTLPTQDADAGRVGLAAFARYIYGLGGNSSTRQQIGQLGNLLPGTTAGRPDPLGWFFATLALREADGSNWQRWAGALEGQLIPLVQADGHVSADAIRYGETGGDVFATSLVVLNLQAPYRYLPLAPASEK
;
A
#
# COMPACT_ATOMS: atom_id res chain seq x y z
N MET A 1 14.61 61.99 19.99
CA MET A 1 15.33 62.03 18.69
C MET A 1 15.21 60.64 18.12
N SER A 2 14.29 60.49 17.17
CA SER A 2 13.88 59.21 16.57
C SER A 2 14.36 59.20 15.14
N ASP A 3 15.29 58.31 14.79
CA ASP A 3 15.72 58.10 13.41
C ASP A 3 15.11 56.83 12.83
N ARG A 4 14.53 57.01 11.64
CA ARG A 4 13.77 56.06 10.84
C ARG A 4 14.69 55.33 9.87
N PHE A 5 14.59 53.99 9.83
CA PHE A 5 14.98 53.21 8.65
C PHE A 5 13.77 53.08 7.70
N PRO A 6 13.93 53.26 6.36
CA PRO A 6 12.84 53.05 5.41
C PRO A 6 12.75 51.57 5.03
N THR A 7 11.57 50.99 5.17
CA THR A 7 11.20 49.70 4.59
C THR A 7 10.79 49.88 3.13
N SER A 8 11.47 49.20 2.20
CA SER A 8 11.07 49.16 0.79
C SER A 8 9.86 48.25 0.63
N LYS A 9 8.68 48.82 0.37
CA LYS A 9 7.54 48.08 -0.20
C LYS A 9 7.90 47.72 -1.65
N SER A 10 7.99 46.43 -1.97
CA SER A 10 7.92 45.99 -3.36
C SER A 10 6.49 46.22 -3.85
N SER A 11 6.27 47.32 -4.56
CA SER A 11 4.98 47.60 -5.21
C SER A 11 4.70 46.51 -6.24
N SER A 12 3.51 45.92 -6.22
CA SER A 12 2.97 45.06 -7.27
C SER A 12 2.87 45.76 -8.63
N ASP A 13 3.22 47.04 -8.72
CA ASP A 13 3.27 47.78 -9.98
C ASP A 13 4.42 47.39 -10.90
N SER A 14 5.49 46.74 -10.46
CA SER A 14 6.66 46.55 -11.35
C SER A 14 6.50 45.41 -12.36
N ASP A 15 5.42 44.61 -12.30
CA ASP A 15 5.20 43.51 -13.25
C ASP A 15 4.26 43.94 -14.40
N PRO A 16 4.80 44.18 -15.61
CA PRO A 16 4.01 44.59 -16.76
C PRO A 16 3.00 43.52 -17.22
N LEU A 17 3.23 42.23 -16.92
CA LEU A 17 2.28 41.17 -17.28
C LEU A 17 1.03 41.21 -16.40
N LEU A 18 1.18 41.44 -15.09
CA LEU A 18 0.03 41.56 -14.18
C LEU A 18 -0.80 42.81 -14.51
N ARG A 19 -0.16 43.92 -14.89
CA ARG A 19 -0.84 45.12 -15.35
C ARG A 19 -1.61 44.90 -16.67
N ALA A 20 -0.99 44.18 -17.62
CA ALA A 20 -1.62 43.86 -18.90
C ALA A 20 -2.83 42.92 -18.76
N VAL A 21 -2.79 41.97 -17.82
CA VAL A 21 -3.92 41.06 -17.52
C VAL A 21 -5.04 41.78 -16.75
N ALA A 22 -4.71 42.73 -15.87
CA ALA A 22 -5.70 43.43 -15.06
C ALA A 22 -6.49 44.48 -15.86
N ASP A 23 -5.78 45.34 -16.61
CA ASP A 23 -6.36 46.58 -17.17
C ASP A 23 -6.30 46.65 -18.71
N GLY A 24 -5.61 45.70 -19.34
CA GLY A 24 -5.45 45.66 -20.80
C GLY A 24 -4.58 46.79 -21.31
N ASP A 25 -3.25 46.63 -21.21
CA ASP A 25 -2.30 47.61 -21.74
C ASP A 25 -2.46 47.74 -23.26
N LEU A 26 -2.89 48.92 -23.72
CA LEU A 26 -3.11 49.23 -25.13
C LEU A 26 -1.81 49.28 -25.96
N ASN A 27 -0.65 49.36 -25.31
CA ASN A 27 0.66 49.28 -25.97
C ASN A 27 1.15 47.83 -26.12
N CYS A 28 0.50 46.87 -25.46
CA CYS A 28 0.76 45.45 -25.67
C CYS A 28 -0.13 44.96 -26.82
N PRO A 29 0.42 44.33 -27.89
CA PRO A 29 -0.35 43.88 -29.05
C PRO A 29 -1.56 42.99 -28.69
N ASP A 30 -1.44 42.24 -27.59
CA ASP A 30 -2.46 41.30 -27.10
C ASP A 30 -3.17 41.78 -25.81
N GLY A 31 -2.93 43.01 -25.35
CA GLY A 31 -3.42 43.51 -24.05
C GLY A 31 -4.95 43.41 -23.89
N ARG A 32 -5.72 43.64 -24.97
CA ARG A 32 -7.18 43.48 -24.94
C ARG A 32 -7.63 42.02 -24.81
N MET A 33 -6.89 41.07 -25.39
CA MET A 33 -7.19 39.64 -25.24
C MET A 33 -6.83 39.15 -23.84
N LEU A 34 -5.71 39.61 -23.28
CA LEU A 34 -5.27 39.25 -21.93
C LEU A 34 -6.23 39.81 -20.86
N SER A 35 -6.70 41.05 -21.03
CA SER A 35 -7.75 41.61 -20.19
C SER A 35 -9.07 40.84 -20.29
N ALA A 36 -9.50 40.48 -21.51
CA ALA A 36 -10.72 39.67 -21.69
C ALA A 36 -10.61 38.26 -21.08
N LEU A 37 -9.42 37.66 -21.11
CA LEU A 37 -9.11 36.38 -20.45
C LEU A 37 -9.09 36.53 -18.92
N GLY A 38 -8.49 37.61 -18.41
CA GLY A 38 -8.50 37.96 -16.99
C GLY A 38 -9.91 38.18 -16.45
N ASP A 39 -10.78 38.85 -17.21
CA ASP A 39 -12.19 39.02 -16.87
C ASP A 39 -12.98 37.72 -16.92
N LEU A 40 -12.65 36.81 -17.81
CA LEU A 40 -13.25 35.48 -17.88
C LEU A 40 -12.84 34.65 -16.65
N PHE A 41 -11.56 34.65 -16.29
CA PHE A 41 -11.07 34.01 -15.07
C PHE A 41 -11.69 34.62 -13.81
N ARG A 42 -11.77 35.95 -13.68
CA ARG A 42 -12.40 36.61 -12.52
C ARG A 42 -13.88 36.28 -12.39
N ARG A 43 -14.62 36.22 -13.50
CA ARG A 43 -16.04 35.81 -13.50
C ARG A 43 -16.25 34.34 -13.14
N HIS A 44 -15.29 33.47 -13.43
CA HIS A 44 -15.37 32.04 -13.09
C HIS A 44 -14.67 31.68 -11.77
N ALA A 45 -13.85 32.58 -11.21
CA ALA A 45 -13.20 32.44 -9.92
C ALA A 45 -13.95 33.17 -8.79
N GLN A 46 -14.98 33.96 -9.09
CA GLN A 46 -15.90 34.44 -8.05
C GLN A 46 -16.69 33.25 -7.49
N PRO A 47 -16.68 33.02 -6.17
CA PRO A 47 -17.61 32.07 -5.55
C PRO A 47 -19.05 32.51 -5.85
N PRO A 48 -20.04 31.58 -5.81
CA PRO A 48 -21.44 31.93 -6.06
C PRO A 48 -21.86 33.09 -5.14
N ASN A 49 -22.63 34.04 -5.70
CA ASN A 49 -23.05 35.28 -5.03
C ASN A 49 -23.56 35.04 -3.60
N GLU A 50 -23.17 35.91 -2.67
CA GLU A 50 -23.64 35.97 -1.26
C GLU A 50 -25.17 36.10 -1.11
N SER A 51 -25.93 36.31 -2.19
CA SER A 51 -27.40 36.37 -2.13
C SER A 51 -28.07 35.00 -2.02
N GLU A 52 -27.33 33.90 -2.17
CA GLU A 52 -27.79 32.54 -1.88
C GLU A 52 -26.81 31.90 -0.89
N ASP A 53 -26.86 32.36 0.36
CA ASP A 53 -26.14 31.72 1.47
C ASP A 53 -26.77 30.36 1.80
N LEU A 54 -26.45 29.38 0.96
CA LEU A 54 -26.76 27.97 1.15
C LEU A 54 -26.24 27.45 2.50
N SER A 55 -25.19 28.07 3.06
CA SER A 55 -24.64 27.65 4.35
C SER A 55 -25.57 28.00 5.51
N ALA A 56 -26.24 29.15 5.46
CA ALA A 56 -27.27 29.51 6.44
C ALA A 56 -28.50 28.60 6.36
N ASP A 57 -28.96 28.25 5.15
CA ASP A 57 -30.11 27.34 4.96
C ASP A 57 -29.77 25.89 5.36
N ILE A 58 -28.55 25.43 5.08
CA ILE A 58 -28.07 24.11 5.50
C ILE A 58 -27.88 24.05 7.02
N LEU A 59 -27.30 25.10 7.64
CA LEU A 59 -27.12 25.18 9.09
C LEU A 59 -28.45 25.34 9.84
N ALA A 60 -29.41 26.09 9.31
CA ALA A 60 -30.75 26.19 9.87
C ALA A 60 -31.48 24.84 9.84
N LYS A 61 -31.33 24.08 8.76
CA LYS A 61 -31.91 22.73 8.63
C LYS A 61 -31.19 21.67 9.45
N LEU A 62 -29.89 21.81 9.68
CA LEU A 62 -29.12 20.91 10.57
C LEU A 62 -29.44 21.12 12.05
N LYS A 63 -29.77 22.36 12.46
CA LYS A 63 -30.24 22.66 13.83
C LYS A 63 -31.55 21.96 14.21
N ASP A 64 -32.42 21.69 13.23
CA ASP A 64 -33.65 20.94 13.44
C ASP A 64 -33.41 19.42 13.63
N VAL A 65 -32.20 18.93 13.35
CA VAL A 65 -31.82 17.49 13.39
C VAL A 65 -31.07 17.11 14.66
N GLU A 66 -30.67 18.09 15.49
CA GLU A 66 -29.78 17.93 16.66
C GLU A 66 -30.38 17.12 17.83
N HIS A 67 -31.44 16.35 17.63
CA HIS A 67 -32.11 15.50 18.64
C HIS A 67 -32.23 14.01 18.25
N ALA A 68 -31.57 13.56 17.19
CA ALA A 68 -31.51 12.14 16.85
C ALA A 68 -30.12 11.59 17.17
N ASP A 69 -30.05 10.75 18.23
CA ASP A 69 -28.86 10.01 18.67
C ASP A 69 -28.54 8.87 17.67
N VAL A 70 -28.20 9.24 16.43
CA VAL A 70 -27.92 8.33 15.32
C VAL A 70 -26.49 8.56 14.88
N ASN A 71 -25.68 7.51 14.98
CA ASN A 71 -24.30 7.51 14.50
C ASN A 71 -24.27 7.80 12.98
N GLU A 72 -23.87 9.02 12.61
CA GLU A 72 -23.90 9.53 11.23
C GLU A 72 -23.18 8.62 10.23
N LEU A 73 -22.15 7.90 10.69
CA LEU A 73 -21.40 6.92 9.88
C LEU A 73 -22.23 5.69 9.52
N ASP A 74 -23.06 5.18 10.46
CA ASP A 74 -23.93 4.03 10.20
C ASP A 74 -25.08 4.40 9.25
N ALA A 75 -25.58 5.63 9.31
CA ALA A 75 -26.60 6.14 8.40
C ALA A 75 -26.07 6.34 6.96
N ILE A 76 -24.84 6.79 6.82
CA ILE A 76 -24.16 6.94 5.52
C ILE A 76 -23.88 5.56 4.90
N ASP A 77 -23.38 4.60 5.70
CA ASP A 77 -23.16 3.22 5.24
C ASP A 77 -24.49 2.58 4.80
N ALA A 78 -25.56 2.67 5.61
CA ALA A 78 -26.89 2.14 5.27
C ALA A 78 -27.51 2.75 3.99
N PHE A 79 -27.28 4.04 3.74
CA PHE A 79 -27.72 4.72 2.53
C PHE A 79 -26.97 4.22 1.28
N TYR A 80 -25.67 3.94 1.38
CA TYR A 80 -24.88 3.38 0.28
C TYR A 80 -25.14 1.89 0.03
N ASP A 81 -25.55 1.15 1.06
CA ASP A 81 -25.81 -0.29 1.00
C ASP A 81 -27.08 -0.68 0.22
N GLY A 82 -27.87 0.30 -0.26
CA GLY A 82 -28.99 0.05 -1.17
C GLY A 82 -30.10 -0.82 -0.57
N ALA A 83 -30.30 -0.78 0.76
CA ALA A 83 -31.30 -1.55 1.50
C ALA A 83 -32.77 -1.17 1.20
N GLY A 84 -33.07 -0.60 0.03
CA GLY A 84 -34.39 -0.14 -0.38
C GLY A 84 -35.30 -1.22 -0.98
N ASP A 85 -34.79 -2.40 -1.36
CA ASP A 85 -35.57 -3.31 -2.22
C ASP A 85 -35.93 -4.69 -1.66
N THR A 86 -35.51 -5.11 -0.46
CA THR A 86 -35.79 -6.51 -0.02
C THR A 86 -36.20 -6.79 1.42
N VAL A 87 -36.48 -5.80 2.28
CA VAL A 87 -37.18 -6.08 3.56
C VAL A 87 -38.24 -5.02 3.83
N ALA A 88 -39.49 -5.46 3.87
CA ALA A 88 -40.61 -4.62 4.28
C ALA A 88 -40.40 -4.10 5.71
N SER A 89 -40.65 -2.80 5.91
CA SER A 89 -40.94 -2.09 7.18
C SER A 89 -39.82 -1.37 7.95
N VAL A 90 -38.85 -0.75 7.27
CA VAL A 90 -38.31 0.53 7.78
C VAL A 90 -38.54 1.59 6.69
N PRO A 91 -39.40 2.61 6.91
CA PRO A 91 -39.56 3.67 5.93
C PRO A 91 -38.20 4.34 5.75
N ALA A 92 -37.66 4.29 4.53
CA ALA A 92 -36.47 5.05 4.15
C ALA A 92 -36.66 6.48 4.62
N ASP A 93 -35.66 7.01 5.33
CA ASP A 93 -35.74 8.35 5.89
C ASP A 93 -36.02 9.33 4.73
N PRO A 94 -37.21 9.97 4.69
CA PRO A 94 -37.58 10.87 3.61
C PRO A 94 -36.64 12.07 3.53
N MET A 95 -35.88 12.34 4.59
CA MET A 95 -34.84 13.35 4.63
C MET A 95 -33.60 12.93 3.82
N LEU A 96 -33.10 11.69 3.96
CA LEU A 96 -31.96 11.19 3.19
C LEU A 96 -32.28 11.11 1.69
N ASP A 97 -33.49 10.68 1.35
CA ASP A 97 -33.95 10.66 -0.05
C ASP A 97 -34.06 12.06 -0.65
N ARG A 98 -34.55 13.05 0.13
CA ARG A 98 -34.56 14.45 -0.29
C ARG A 98 -33.16 15.01 -0.47
N LEU A 99 -32.24 14.73 0.46
CA LEU A 99 -30.88 15.23 0.44
C LEU A 99 -30.10 14.64 -0.74
N ALA A 100 -30.32 13.36 -1.04
CA ALA A 100 -29.80 12.69 -2.22
C ALA A 100 -30.39 13.24 -3.53
N GLY A 101 -31.66 13.62 -3.53
CA GLY A 101 -32.30 14.32 -4.66
C GLY A 101 -31.70 15.71 -4.90
N LEU A 102 -31.42 16.44 -3.83
CA LEU A 102 -30.86 17.80 -3.87
C LEU A 102 -29.38 17.80 -4.26
N ALA A 103 -28.60 16.84 -3.78
CA ALA A 103 -27.22 16.65 -4.21
C ALA A 103 -27.13 16.25 -5.69
N ARG A 104 -28.07 15.44 -6.20
CA ARG A 104 -28.15 15.07 -7.62
C ARG A 104 -28.59 16.22 -8.51
N SER A 105 -29.43 17.14 -8.03
CA SER A 105 -29.86 18.31 -8.80
C SER A 105 -28.79 19.41 -8.88
N VAL A 106 -27.78 19.38 -8.01
CA VAL A 106 -26.67 20.35 -7.94
C VAL A 106 -25.37 19.84 -8.60
N GLY A 107 -25.37 18.63 -9.21
CA GLY A 107 -24.19 18.06 -9.85
C GLY A 107 -23.54 18.96 -10.92
N PRO A 108 -22.20 18.90 -11.10
CA PRO A 108 -21.48 19.86 -11.92
C PRO A 108 -21.89 19.73 -13.38
N ARG A 109 -22.48 20.79 -13.96
CA ARG A 109 -22.56 20.91 -15.42
C ARG A 109 -21.12 20.90 -15.94
N ARG A 110 -20.74 19.83 -16.65
CA ARG A 110 -19.49 19.80 -17.41
C ARG A 110 -19.58 20.89 -18.49
N VAL A 111 -19.03 22.06 -18.19
CA VAL A 111 -18.74 23.06 -19.19
C VAL A 111 -17.51 22.57 -19.93
N ASP A 112 -17.67 22.24 -21.20
CA ASP A 112 -16.58 21.85 -22.08
C ASP A 112 -15.76 23.10 -22.45
N VAL A 113 -14.91 23.52 -21.51
CA VAL A 113 -14.03 24.69 -21.64
C VAL A 113 -13.12 24.51 -22.85
N THR A 114 -12.67 23.29 -23.13
CA THR A 114 -11.83 22.95 -24.28
C THR A 114 -12.54 23.29 -25.60
N ASN A 115 -13.79 22.87 -25.79
CA ASN A 115 -14.54 23.19 -27.00
C ASN A 115 -15.02 24.65 -27.06
N ALA A 116 -15.18 25.33 -25.92
CA ALA A 116 -15.48 26.76 -25.89
C ALA A 116 -14.26 27.61 -26.31
N VAL A 117 -13.08 27.27 -25.80
CA VAL A 117 -11.80 27.91 -26.13
C VAL A 117 -11.41 27.62 -27.59
N LEU A 118 -11.53 26.37 -28.06
CA LEU A 118 -11.25 26.02 -29.45
C LEU A 118 -12.19 26.72 -30.44
N ARG A 119 -13.47 26.91 -30.10
CA ARG A 119 -14.40 27.73 -30.91
C ARG A 119 -13.97 29.18 -30.99
N ARG A 120 -13.50 29.76 -29.88
CA ARG A 120 -13.07 31.16 -29.82
C ARG A 120 -11.76 31.39 -30.57
N ILE A 121 -10.84 30.42 -30.49
CA ILE A 121 -9.59 30.41 -31.24
C ILE A 121 -9.86 30.31 -32.75
N ARG A 122 -10.75 29.42 -33.19
CA ARG A 122 -11.13 29.30 -34.62
C ARG A 122 -11.90 30.51 -35.16
N ALA A 123 -12.61 31.23 -34.30
CA ALA A 123 -13.31 32.46 -34.67
C ALA A 123 -12.38 33.70 -34.75
N SER A 124 -11.14 33.59 -34.29
CA SER A 124 -10.12 34.65 -34.36
C SER A 124 -9.35 34.56 -35.67
N SER A 125 -9.71 35.40 -36.64
CA SER A 125 -9.08 35.44 -37.98
C SER A 125 -7.59 35.83 -37.96
N ARG A 126 -7.04 36.29 -36.84
CA ARG A 126 -5.62 36.65 -36.70
C ARG A 126 -4.73 35.55 -36.10
N LEU A 127 -5.29 34.61 -35.33
CA LEU A 127 -4.49 33.51 -34.77
C LEU A 127 -4.21 32.41 -35.82
N ALA A 128 -5.10 32.24 -36.80
CA ALA A 128 -4.89 31.37 -37.95
C ALA A 128 -3.71 31.82 -38.84
N ALA A 129 -3.31 33.10 -38.78
CA ALA A 129 -2.15 33.63 -39.50
C ALA A 129 -0.82 33.46 -38.73
N VAL A 130 -0.87 33.27 -37.40
CA VAL A 130 0.32 33.07 -36.55
C VAL A 130 0.68 31.58 -36.42
N LEU A 131 -0.31 30.69 -36.50
CA LEU A 131 -0.11 29.24 -36.58
C LEU A 131 0.09 28.77 -38.03
N GLY A 132 0.84 29.55 -38.81
CA GLY A 132 1.08 29.31 -40.22
C GLY A 132 1.40 27.85 -40.55
N THR A 133 0.81 27.41 -41.66
CA THR A 133 1.04 26.13 -42.31
C THR A 133 2.53 25.85 -42.51
N ASP A 134 2.92 24.62 -42.18
CA ASP A 134 4.21 23.91 -42.13
C ASP A 134 5.44 24.29 -42.98
N ASP A 135 5.54 25.42 -43.69
CA ASP A 135 6.58 25.59 -44.73
C ASP A 135 7.70 26.62 -44.50
N GLU A 136 7.82 27.29 -43.36
CA GLU A 136 8.95 28.23 -43.15
C GLU A 136 9.66 28.05 -41.80
N ARG A 137 10.57 27.05 -41.76
CA ARG A 137 11.67 27.00 -40.80
C ARG A 137 12.88 27.71 -41.40
N GLU A 138 13.15 28.94 -40.98
CA GLU A 138 14.52 29.39 -40.76
C GLU A 138 14.61 30.72 -39.98
N THR A 139 15.57 30.76 -39.06
CA THR A 139 16.08 31.95 -38.33
C THR A 139 15.24 32.51 -37.17
N GLY A 140 15.19 31.74 -36.07
CA GLY A 140 14.79 32.24 -34.74
C GLY A 140 15.71 31.70 -33.64
N ASP A 141 16.50 32.60 -33.06
CA ASP A 141 17.61 32.42 -32.10
C ASP A 141 17.49 31.25 -31.09
N GLY A 142 18.09 30.10 -31.43
CA GLY A 142 18.17 28.91 -30.57
C GLY A 142 19.03 29.07 -29.32
N ARG A 143 19.82 30.15 -29.20
CA ARG A 143 20.74 30.37 -28.08
C ARG A 143 20.01 30.81 -26.80
N SER A 144 18.93 31.55 -26.94
CA SER A 144 18.09 32.00 -25.81
C SER A 144 17.33 30.82 -25.17
N ARG A 145 16.76 29.94 -25.99
CA ARG A 145 16.07 28.71 -25.55
C ARG A 145 16.99 27.74 -24.84
N TRP A 146 18.23 27.58 -25.33
CA TRP A 146 19.20 26.67 -24.71
C TRP A 146 19.64 27.14 -23.33
N ARG A 147 19.77 28.45 -23.10
CA ARG A 147 20.13 29.04 -21.80
C ARG A 147 19.07 28.84 -20.73
N ILE A 148 17.79 28.93 -21.09
CA ILE A 148 16.67 28.71 -20.16
C ILE A 148 16.61 27.22 -19.76
N ILE A 149 16.73 26.32 -20.73
CA ILE A 149 16.70 24.88 -20.47
C ILE A 149 17.88 24.45 -19.58
N SER A 150 19.09 24.95 -19.85
CA SER A 150 20.28 24.62 -19.05
C SER A 150 20.24 25.19 -17.62
N ALA A 151 19.66 26.36 -17.40
CA ALA A 151 19.46 26.91 -16.05
C ALA A 151 18.48 26.06 -15.22
N VAL A 152 17.40 25.56 -15.83
CA VAL A 152 16.41 24.71 -15.16
C VAL A 152 17.00 23.35 -14.79
N VAL A 153 17.80 22.75 -15.68
CA VAL A 153 18.50 21.48 -15.40
C VAL A 153 19.51 21.65 -14.28
N ALA A 154 20.32 22.72 -14.28
CA ALA A 154 21.28 22.99 -13.22
C ALA A 154 20.61 23.17 -11.85
N GLY A 155 19.45 23.85 -11.79
CA GLY A 155 18.67 24.01 -10.56
C GLY A 155 18.17 22.69 -9.97
N HIS A 156 17.69 21.76 -10.81
CA HIS A 156 17.22 20.45 -10.34
C HIS A 156 18.37 19.58 -9.82
N VAL A 157 19.54 19.62 -10.47
CA VAL A 157 20.73 18.89 -10.00
C VAL A 157 21.21 19.42 -8.66
N ALA A 158 21.24 20.74 -8.46
CA ALA A 158 21.62 21.35 -7.19
C ALA A 158 20.66 20.99 -6.04
N ALA A 159 19.35 20.95 -6.31
CA ALA A 159 18.34 20.57 -5.33
C ALA A 159 18.47 19.09 -4.90
N LEU A 160 18.74 18.18 -5.85
CA LEU A 160 18.98 16.77 -5.55
C LEU A 160 20.26 16.56 -4.75
N LEU A 161 21.32 17.32 -5.03
CA LEU A 161 22.58 17.25 -4.29
C LEU A 161 22.41 17.75 -2.85
N ALA A 162 21.68 18.85 -2.65
CA ALA A 162 21.36 19.37 -1.32
C ALA A 162 20.53 18.38 -0.49
N PHE A 163 19.57 17.69 -1.14
CA PHE A 163 18.77 16.65 -0.48
C PHE A 163 19.61 15.43 -0.07
N ALA A 164 20.54 15.00 -0.92
CA ALA A 164 21.46 13.90 -0.61
C ALA A 164 22.41 14.24 0.56
N ILE A 165 22.96 15.46 0.58
CA ILE A 165 23.81 15.94 1.68
C ILE A 165 23.02 16.00 2.99
N PHE A 166 21.76 16.44 2.94
CA PHE A 166 20.88 16.47 4.12
C PHE A 166 20.60 15.07 4.69
N GLN A 167 20.34 14.06 3.84
CA GLN A 167 20.12 12.69 4.30
C GLN A 167 21.38 12.05 4.90
N ILE A 168 22.56 12.32 4.33
CA ILE A 168 23.84 11.84 4.86
C ILE A 168 24.13 12.48 6.23
N GLY A 169 23.87 13.79 6.38
CA GLY A 169 24.01 14.49 7.66
C GLY A 169 23.06 13.99 8.75
N PHE A 170 21.83 13.60 8.38
CA PHE A 170 20.84 13.07 9.32
C PHE A 170 21.25 11.69 9.89
N HIS A 171 21.92 10.85 9.10
CA HIS A 171 22.44 9.57 9.58
C HIS A 171 23.74 9.68 10.39
N ALA A 172 24.59 10.68 10.09
CA ALA A 172 25.80 10.93 10.88
C ALA A 172 25.49 11.51 12.27
N GLY A 173 24.46 12.37 12.39
CA GLY A 173 24.08 13.02 13.64
C GLY A 173 23.52 12.09 14.73
N GLN A 174 23.13 10.86 14.40
CA GLN A 174 22.71 9.86 15.40
C GLN A 174 23.87 9.08 16.01
N GLN A 175 25.09 9.16 15.46
CA GLN A 175 26.27 8.48 16.02
C GLN A 175 27.08 9.32 17.01
N GLU A 176 26.89 10.65 17.06
CA GLU A 176 27.67 11.55 17.94
C GLU A 176 27.02 11.89 19.28
N ALA A 177 25.78 11.44 19.55
CA ALA A 177 25.09 11.75 20.81
C ALA A 177 25.38 10.78 21.97
N GLN A 178 26.35 9.86 21.83
CA GLN A 178 26.72 8.91 22.90
C GLN A 178 28.24 8.79 23.08
N VAL A 179 28.90 9.94 23.26
CA VAL A 179 30.23 10.00 23.87
C VAL A 179 30.22 11.11 24.91
N ASP A 180 29.79 10.78 26.13
CA ASP A 180 30.32 11.40 27.34
C ASP A 180 29.85 10.63 28.58
N GLY A 181 30.81 10.18 29.39
CA GLY A 181 30.55 9.61 30.71
C GLY A 181 31.23 8.27 31.00
N THR A 182 32.56 8.25 31.03
CA THR A 182 33.27 7.24 31.85
C THR A 182 34.31 7.95 32.70
N THR A 183 33.86 8.41 33.86
CA THR A 183 34.72 8.78 34.99
C THR A 183 35.44 7.52 35.45
N MET A 184 36.75 7.46 35.25
CA MET A 184 37.60 6.46 35.87
C MET A 184 37.64 6.71 37.38
N ALA A 185 37.09 5.78 38.15
CA ALA A 185 37.34 5.70 39.58
C ALA A 185 38.78 5.21 39.79
N VAL A 186 39.61 6.09 40.35
CA VAL A 186 40.92 5.77 40.90
C VAL A 186 40.69 5.41 42.36
N ASP A 187 41.11 4.22 42.78
CA ASP A 187 41.14 3.86 44.20
C ASP A 187 42.21 4.69 44.93
N SER A 188 41.96 5.03 46.18
CA SER A 188 42.70 6.02 46.99
C SER A 188 44.19 5.73 47.20
N ASP A 189 44.69 4.58 46.77
CA ASP A 189 46.08 4.13 47.02
C ASP A 189 46.94 3.95 45.76
N GLY A 190 46.47 4.34 44.57
CA GLY A 190 47.34 4.57 43.40
C GLY A 190 48.18 3.39 42.90
N ASN A 191 47.82 2.14 43.22
CA ASN A 191 48.57 0.96 42.79
C ASN A 191 47.89 0.22 41.62
N PRO A 192 48.66 -0.18 40.58
CA PRO A 192 48.13 -0.99 39.48
C PRO A 192 47.94 -2.44 39.95
N VAL A 193 46.75 -3.00 39.72
CA VAL A 193 46.47 -4.42 39.93
C VAL A 193 46.91 -5.19 38.68
N ASP A 194 48.04 -5.91 38.80
CA ASP A 194 48.52 -6.86 37.80
C ASP A 194 47.69 -8.15 37.84
N GLY A 195 47.07 -8.49 36.70
CA GLY A 195 46.23 -9.68 36.54
C GLY A 195 46.44 -10.36 35.18
N ALA A 196 47.51 -11.16 35.12
CA ALA A 196 47.75 -12.35 34.29
C ALA A 196 46.98 -12.56 32.95
N GLY A 197 47.75 -12.39 31.86
CA GLY A 197 47.78 -13.12 30.59
C GLY A 197 46.73 -14.21 30.29
N GLY A 198 45.79 -13.85 29.41
CA GLY A 198 45.04 -14.77 28.55
C GLY A 198 45.11 -14.27 27.11
N ALA A 199 45.50 -15.13 26.18
CA ALA A 199 45.69 -14.81 24.76
C ALA A 199 44.42 -14.23 24.11
N VAL A 200 44.50 -12.98 23.65
CA VAL A 200 43.43 -12.29 22.91
C VAL A 200 43.61 -12.61 21.41
N ALA A 201 42.98 -13.69 20.97
CA ALA A 201 42.53 -13.81 19.59
C ALA A 201 41.33 -12.87 19.41
N GLY A 202 41.35 -12.02 18.37
CA GLY A 202 40.36 -10.97 18.13
C GLY A 202 38.93 -11.49 18.05
N GLY A 203 38.22 -11.43 19.17
CA GLY A 203 36.78 -11.60 19.25
C GLY A 203 36.10 -10.36 18.68
N ARG A 204 35.41 -10.51 17.55
CA ARG A 204 34.39 -9.56 17.13
C ARG A 204 33.33 -9.55 18.24
N ASN A 205 33.26 -8.43 18.95
CA ASN A 205 32.29 -8.17 19.99
C ASN A 205 30.88 -8.53 19.52
N ASN A 206 30.28 -9.47 20.25
CA ASN A 206 28.84 -9.59 20.44
C ASN A 206 28.31 -8.20 20.83
N LEU A 207 27.78 -7.46 19.86
CA LEU A 207 26.68 -6.58 20.15
C LEU A 207 25.48 -7.51 20.34
N ASP A 208 25.24 -7.92 21.58
CA ASP A 208 23.93 -8.47 21.98
C ASP A 208 22.91 -7.34 21.79
N LEU A 209 22.47 -7.19 20.55
CA LEU A 209 21.31 -6.39 20.19
C LEU A 209 20.11 -7.20 20.69
N ASN A 210 19.80 -7.03 21.98
CA ASN A 210 18.54 -7.53 22.55
C ASN A 210 17.42 -7.17 21.57
N ALA A 211 16.62 -8.16 21.18
CA ALA A 211 15.50 -7.94 20.28
C ALA A 211 14.66 -6.78 20.79
N PRO A 212 14.30 -5.81 19.94
CA PRO A 212 13.49 -4.68 20.39
C PRO A 212 12.18 -5.22 20.93
N ALA A 213 11.70 -4.68 22.06
CA ALA A 213 10.33 -4.92 22.47
C ALA A 213 9.37 -4.43 21.37
N LEU A 214 8.17 -5.00 21.32
CA LEU A 214 7.11 -4.42 20.50
C LEU A 214 6.95 -2.94 20.87
N PRO A 215 6.70 -2.05 19.88
CA PRO A 215 6.47 -0.65 20.17
C PRO A 215 5.37 -0.52 21.22
N PRO A 216 5.53 0.34 22.24
CA PRO A 216 4.55 0.47 23.31
C PRO A 216 3.19 0.94 22.79
N ASN A 217 3.19 1.65 21.66
CA ASN A 217 1.99 2.06 20.94
C ASN A 217 2.00 1.39 19.57
N LEU A 218 1.11 0.41 19.39
CA LEU A 218 0.83 -0.17 18.08
C LEU A 218 0.09 0.87 17.20
N PRO A 219 0.27 0.83 15.87
CA PRO A 219 -0.44 1.72 14.95
C PRO A 219 -1.95 1.44 14.97
N ALA A 220 -2.80 2.46 14.90
CA ALA A 220 -4.26 2.24 14.80
C ALA A 220 -4.66 1.81 13.38
N THR A 221 -3.93 2.27 12.37
CA THR A 221 -4.11 1.94 10.95
C THR A 221 -2.77 1.63 10.31
N TRP A 222 -2.77 0.97 9.16
CA TRP A 222 -1.52 0.77 8.42
C TRP A 222 -0.89 2.11 7.98
N GLY A 223 -1.70 3.13 7.71
CA GLY A 223 -1.21 4.48 7.37
C GLY A 223 -0.36 5.13 8.46
N ASP A 224 -0.55 4.74 9.73
CA ASP A 224 0.21 5.28 10.86
C ASP A 224 1.62 4.69 10.97
N ILE A 225 1.87 3.51 10.39
CA ILE A 225 3.14 2.77 10.50
C ILE A 225 4.32 3.66 10.10
N ARG A 226 4.21 4.34 8.96
CA ARG A 226 5.27 5.24 8.49
C ARG A 226 5.44 6.46 9.39
N GLY A 227 4.33 7.05 9.84
CA GLY A 227 4.35 8.21 10.73
C GLY A 227 5.02 7.92 12.08
N LEU A 228 4.90 6.69 12.56
CA LEU A 228 5.52 6.20 13.79
C LEU A 228 6.99 5.74 13.61
N GLY A 229 7.50 5.73 12.37
CA GLY A 229 8.85 5.21 12.07
C GLY A 229 8.96 3.69 12.30
N THR A 230 7.84 2.97 12.30
CA THR A 230 7.81 1.52 12.54
C THR A 230 7.87 0.77 11.21
N ASP A 231 8.34 -0.47 11.26
CA ASP A 231 8.35 -1.38 10.11
C ASP A 231 7.14 -2.32 10.14
N LEU A 232 6.41 -2.40 9.03
CA LEU A 232 5.31 -3.35 8.83
C LEU A 232 5.75 -4.82 9.05
N PHE A 233 7.02 -5.12 8.81
CA PHE A 233 7.61 -6.46 8.93
C PHE A 233 8.49 -6.63 10.17
N LEU A 234 8.35 -5.74 11.17
CA LEU A 234 9.14 -5.78 12.40
C LEU A 234 9.21 -7.20 13.01
N LEU A 235 8.07 -7.89 13.09
CA LEU A 235 7.95 -9.24 13.64
C LEU A 235 8.72 -10.31 12.84
N ARG A 236 8.96 -10.08 11.55
CA ARG A 236 9.71 -11.00 10.69
C ARG A 236 11.21 -10.75 10.75
N ARG A 237 11.64 -9.51 11.03
CA ARG A 237 13.06 -9.17 11.14
C ARG A 237 13.74 -9.76 12.37
N PHE A 238 12.98 -9.97 13.45
CA PHE A 238 13.50 -10.46 14.72
C PHE A 238 12.83 -11.79 15.08
N PRO A 239 13.56 -12.92 15.09
CA PRO A 239 13.01 -14.23 15.44
C PRO A 239 12.33 -14.25 16.82
N GLU A 240 12.85 -13.51 17.79
CA GLU A 240 12.30 -13.42 19.15
C GLU A 240 10.92 -12.77 19.14
N LEU A 241 10.75 -11.70 18.36
CA LEU A 241 9.45 -11.05 18.19
C LEU A 241 8.45 -11.96 17.47
N ARG A 242 8.93 -12.79 16.53
CA ARG A 242 8.12 -13.80 15.86
C ARG A 242 7.58 -14.84 16.84
N THR A 243 8.46 -15.39 17.67
CA THR A 243 8.09 -16.37 18.72
C THR A 243 7.12 -15.74 19.72
N ASN A 244 7.39 -14.51 20.16
CA ASN A 244 6.49 -13.77 21.05
C ASN A 244 5.12 -13.53 20.40
N ALA A 245 5.07 -13.20 19.11
CA ALA A 245 3.80 -13.02 18.39
C ALA A 245 3.01 -14.34 18.27
N ARG A 246 3.67 -15.47 17.96
CA ARG A 246 3.02 -16.80 18.02
C ARG A 246 2.44 -17.06 19.39
N GLN A 247 3.16 -16.69 20.46
CA GLN A 247 2.70 -16.86 21.82
C GLN A 247 1.49 -15.97 22.15
N LEU A 248 1.58 -14.70 21.81
CA LEU A 248 0.53 -13.71 22.04
C LEU A 248 -0.80 -14.12 21.38
N PHE A 249 -0.73 -14.62 20.15
CA PHE A 249 -1.90 -15.04 19.38
C PHE A 249 -2.28 -16.51 19.59
N GLY A 250 -1.63 -17.23 20.52
CA GLY A 250 -2.00 -18.60 20.87
C GLY A 250 -1.80 -19.64 19.77
N MET A 251 -0.80 -19.45 18.91
CA MET A 251 -0.47 -20.36 17.80
C MET A 251 0.95 -20.95 17.93
N GLN A 252 1.39 -21.25 19.15
CA GLN A 252 2.71 -21.83 19.41
C GLN A 252 2.83 -23.25 18.83
N ALA A 253 1.71 -24.00 18.77
CA ALA A 253 1.68 -25.36 18.25
C ALA A 253 2.11 -25.42 16.76
N SER A 254 1.85 -24.36 16.00
CA SER A 254 2.25 -24.25 14.59
C SER A 254 3.76 -24.18 14.36
N GLU A 255 4.57 -23.80 15.36
CA GLU A 255 5.99 -23.46 15.17
C GLU A 255 6.80 -24.60 14.54
N THR A 256 6.65 -25.83 15.07
CA THR A 256 7.38 -27.00 14.55
C THR A 256 6.89 -27.41 13.16
N GLY A 257 5.60 -27.23 12.86
CA GLY A 257 5.05 -27.48 11.53
C GLY A 257 5.63 -26.51 10.50
N VAL A 258 5.56 -25.21 10.79
CA VAL A 258 6.08 -24.15 9.92
C VAL A 258 7.58 -24.32 9.68
N ALA A 259 8.38 -24.55 10.72
CA ALA A 259 9.82 -24.72 10.58
C ALA A 259 10.18 -25.89 9.64
N ARG A 260 9.50 -27.04 9.78
CA ARG A 260 9.70 -28.20 8.90
C ARG A 260 9.25 -27.92 7.48
N SER A 261 8.08 -27.31 7.29
CA SER A 261 7.58 -26.95 5.96
C SER A 261 8.46 -25.95 5.23
N VAL A 262 9.01 -24.95 5.93
CA VAL A 262 9.97 -24.00 5.36
C VAL A 262 11.28 -24.70 4.99
N ALA A 263 11.79 -25.59 5.84
CA ALA A 263 12.96 -26.39 5.51
C ALA A 263 12.71 -27.25 4.26
N TRP A 264 11.55 -27.90 4.18
CA TRP A 264 11.15 -28.67 3.00
C TRP A 264 11.05 -27.80 1.75
N LEU A 265 10.37 -26.65 1.79
CA LEU A 265 10.25 -25.72 0.65
C LEU A 265 11.62 -25.32 0.09
N ARG A 266 12.61 -25.10 0.96
CA ARG A 266 13.99 -24.80 0.54
C ARG A 266 14.64 -25.95 -0.22
N THR A 267 14.34 -27.20 0.15
CA THR A 267 14.82 -28.38 -0.60
C THR A 267 14.17 -28.54 -1.97
N GLN A 268 12.99 -27.95 -2.19
CA GLN A 268 12.31 -27.94 -3.48
C GLN A 268 12.83 -26.86 -4.44
N LEU A 269 13.67 -25.94 -3.95
CA LEU A 269 14.26 -24.87 -4.74
C LEU A 269 15.50 -25.38 -5.48
N ASP A 270 15.49 -25.29 -6.81
CA ASP A 270 16.66 -25.60 -7.61
C ASP A 270 17.79 -24.60 -7.30
N ALA A 271 18.95 -25.14 -6.92
CA ALA A 271 20.07 -24.32 -6.47
C ALA A 271 20.68 -23.42 -7.57
N LYS A 272 20.47 -23.74 -8.85
CA LYS A 272 21.03 -22.99 -9.98
C LYS A 272 20.05 -21.96 -10.51
N THR A 273 18.80 -22.34 -10.72
CA THR A 273 17.77 -21.50 -11.35
C THR A 273 16.96 -20.71 -10.33
N GLY A 274 16.93 -21.15 -9.07
CA GLY A 274 16.07 -20.58 -8.04
C GLY A 274 14.59 -20.90 -8.23
N THR A 275 14.24 -21.88 -9.08
CA THR A 275 12.85 -22.30 -9.31
C THR A 275 12.40 -23.35 -8.32
N PHE A 276 11.14 -23.28 -7.88
CA PHE A 276 10.54 -24.44 -7.23
C PHE A 276 10.31 -25.56 -8.24
N SER A 277 10.54 -26.79 -7.80
CA SER A 277 10.21 -27.98 -8.58
C SER A 277 8.69 -28.10 -8.71
N SER A 278 8.14 -27.75 -9.87
CA SER A 278 6.69 -27.74 -10.15
C SER A 278 6.18 -29.02 -10.82
N GLY A 279 6.94 -30.12 -10.76
CA GLY A 279 6.65 -31.32 -11.56
C GLY A 279 6.78 -31.04 -13.07
N ASP A 280 6.04 -31.80 -13.90
CA ASP A 280 6.03 -31.66 -15.37
C ASP A 280 5.33 -30.38 -15.89
N LEU A 281 4.90 -29.47 -15.02
CA LEU A 281 4.25 -28.23 -15.45
C LEU A 281 5.27 -27.32 -16.17
N PRO A 282 4.95 -26.84 -17.38
CA PRO A 282 5.81 -25.90 -18.09
C PRO A 282 6.05 -24.66 -17.22
N THR A 283 7.30 -24.21 -17.14
CA THR A 283 7.70 -23.00 -16.39
C THR A 283 7.05 -21.69 -16.89
N GLN A 284 6.34 -21.76 -18.02
CA GLN A 284 5.58 -20.66 -18.60
C GLN A 284 4.09 -20.66 -18.22
N ASP A 285 3.62 -21.67 -17.48
CA ASP A 285 2.23 -21.72 -16.99
C ASP A 285 2.00 -20.66 -15.90
N GLU A 286 0.87 -19.95 -15.99
CA GLU A 286 0.40 -19.03 -14.95
C GLU A 286 0.39 -19.71 -13.57
N ARG A 287 0.02 -20.99 -13.52
CA ARG A 287 -0.02 -21.76 -12.26
C ARG A 287 1.36 -21.96 -11.65
N ALA A 288 2.39 -22.15 -12.48
CA ALA A 288 3.76 -22.24 -12.01
C ALA A 288 4.20 -20.90 -11.39
N LEU A 289 3.80 -19.76 -11.97
CA LEU A 289 4.07 -18.43 -11.40
C LEU A 289 3.35 -18.23 -10.07
N ALA A 290 2.07 -18.58 -9.97
CA ALA A 290 1.32 -18.47 -8.71
C ALA A 290 1.93 -19.36 -7.61
N THR A 291 2.29 -20.60 -7.95
CA THR A 291 2.95 -21.54 -7.03
C THR A 291 4.31 -21.01 -6.56
N HIS A 292 5.11 -20.49 -7.49
CA HIS A 292 6.41 -19.92 -7.16
C HIS A 292 6.28 -18.67 -6.27
N ALA A 293 5.31 -17.80 -6.56
CA ALA A 293 5.03 -16.62 -5.74
C ALA A 293 4.58 -17.02 -4.32
N LEU A 294 3.71 -18.03 -4.17
CA LEU A 294 3.28 -18.55 -2.87
C LEU A 294 4.44 -19.18 -2.09
N GLY A 295 5.27 -20.00 -2.75
CA GLY A 295 6.48 -20.56 -2.14
C GLY A 295 7.43 -19.47 -1.66
N THR A 296 7.64 -18.44 -2.48
CA THR A 296 8.47 -17.28 -2.13
C THR A 296 7.88 -16.52 -0.94
N LEU A 297 6.56 -16.29 -0.91
CA LEU A 297 5.85 -15.64 0.20
C LEU A 297 5.90 -16.43 1.50
N ALA A 298 5.89 -17.76 1.42
CA ALA A 298 6.04 -18.64 2.58
C ALA A 298 7.48 -18.56 3.14
N LEU A 299 8.50 -18.53 2.28
CA LEU A 299 9.89 -18.30 2.72
C LEU A 299 10.05 -16.91 3.36
N LEU A 300 9.54 -15.86 2.71
CA LEU A 300 9.57 -14.48 3.23
C LEU A 300 8.83 -14.29 4.56
N GLY A 301 7.90 -15.18 4.89
CA GLY A 301 7.22 -15.20 6.19
C GLY A 301 8.18 -15.45 7.36
N GLU A 302 9.28 -16.18 7.13
CA GLU A 302 10.34 -16.39 8.12
C GLU A 302 11.42 -15.30 8.11
N GLY A 303 11.18 -14.18 7.41
CA GLY A 303 12.07 -13.03 7.38
C GLY A 303 13.39 -13.31 6.66
N LEU A 304 14.50 -12.80 7.21
CA LEU A 304 15.84 -12.99 6.61
C LEU A 304 16.49 -14.33 7.00
N GLY A 305 16.08 -14.91 8.13
CA GLY A 305 16.57 -16.20 8.61
C GLY A 305 18.10 -16.29 8.75
N ASP A 306 18.63 -17.50 8.62
CA ASP A 306 20.07 -17.72 8.48
C ASP A 306 20.57 -17.37 7.06
N LYS A 307 21.89 -17.37 6.86
CA LYS A 307 22.49 -17.05 5.55
C LYS A 307 21.99 -17.96 4.43
N ALA A 308 21.75 -19.24 4.71
CA ALA A 308 21.30 -20.19 3.71
C ALA A 308 19.85 -19.92 3.31
N HIS A 309 18.96 -19.70 4.27
CA HIS A 309 17.58 -19.26 4.06
C HIS A 309 17.55 -17.96 3.24
N SER A 310 18.33 -16.96 3.64
CA SER A 310 18.43 -15.69 2.92
C SER A 310 18.87 -15.87 1.46
N THR A 311 19.81 -16.77 1.22
CA THR A 311 20.30 -17.10 -0.13
C THR A 311 19.22 -17.81 -0.96
N ASP A 312 18.49 -18.75 -0.37
CA ASP A 312 17.39 -19.47 -1.03
C ASP A 312 16.26 -18.52 -1.42
N THR A 313 15.81 -17.70 -0.46
CA THR A 313 14.74 -16.72 -0.69
C THR A 313 15.14 -15.68 -1.73
N ARG A 314 16.40 -15.21 -1.74
CA ARG A 314 16.90 -14.30 -2.77
C ARG A 314 16.90 -14.95 -4.15
N ARG A 315 17.31 -16.21 -4.28
CA ARG A 315 17.24 -16.94 -5.57
C ARG A 315 15.81 -17.05 -6.07
N ALA A 316 14.85 -17.36 -5.20
CA ALA A 316 13.44 -17.42 -5.56
C ALA A 316 12.91 -16.06 -6.07
N LEU A 317 13.31 -14.96 -5.42
CA LEU A 317 12.99 -13.60 -5.84
C LEU A 317 13.66 -13.19 -7.14
N ASP A 318 14.94 -13.54 -7.32
CA ASP A 318 15.69 -13.24 -8.54
C ASP A 318 15.07 -13.94 -9.75
N TRP A 319 14.54 -15.16 -9.58
CA TRP A 319 13.77 -15.82 -10.63
C TRP A 319 12.49 -15.07 -11.00
N LEU A 320 11.68 -14.66 -10.01
CA LEU A 320 10.47 -13.85 -10.27
C LEU A 320 10.83 -12.53 -10.96
N ARG A 321 11.89 -11.88 -10.49
CA ARG A 321 12.41 -10.64 -11.03
C ARG A 321 12.83 -10.81 -12.49
N ALA A 322 13.59 -11.85 -12.83
CA ALA A 322 14.01 -12.13 -14.20
C ALA A 322 12.78 -12.42 -15.07
N ARG A 323 11.84 -13.22 -14.57
CA ARG A 323 10.65 -13.61 -15.31
C ARG A 323 9.72 -12.43 -15.65
N VAL A 324 9.63 -11.45 -14.76
CA VAL A 324 8.85 -10.21 -14.95
C VAL A 324 9.66 -9.09 -15.63
N GLY A 325 10.98 -9.06 -15.42
CA GLY A 325 11.87 -8.01 -15.91
C GLY A 325 12.38 -8.24 -17.34
N ASP A 326 12.65 -9.49 -17.74
CA ASP A 326 13.05 -9.82 -19.12
C ASP A 326 11.96 -9.46 -20.13
N THR A 327 10.71 -9.35 -19.68
CA THR A 327 9.59 -8.91 -20.51
C THR A 327 9.56 -7.39 -20.75
N GLU A 328 10.40 -6.60 -20.07
CA GLU A 328 10.58 -5.17 -20.34
C GLU A 328 11.77 -4.84 -21.26
N LEU A 329 12.74 -5.77 -21.40
CA LEU A 329 14.03 -5.50 -22.08
C LEU A 329 14.07 -5.92 -23.55
N SER A 330 13.04 -6.57 -24.08
CA SER A 330 12.85 -6.75 -25.53
C SER A 330 12.36 -5.44 -26.14
N GLY A 331 13.26 -4.48 -26.31
CA GLY A 331 13.03 -3.13 -26.80
C GLY A 331 12.60 -3.00 -28.28
N ASP A 332 11.75 -3.89 -28.77
CA ASP A 332 11.19 -3.80 -30.13
C ASP A 332 9.97 -2.86 -30.22
N GLY A 333 9.62 -2.18 -29.13
CA GLY A 333 8.46 -1.29 -29.07
C GLY A 333 7.11 -2.03 -29.10
N SER A 334 7.12 -3.37 -29.06
CA SER A 334 5.95 -4.23 -28.94
C SER A 334 5.77 -4.79 -27.53
N GLY A 335 5.92 -3.92 -26.54
CA GLY A 335 5.11 -3.98 -25.32
C GLY A 335 5.58 -4.94 -24.22
N THR A 336 5.76 -4.33 -23.05
CA THR A 336 5.49 -4.92 -21.72
C THR A 336 4.08 -5.54 -21.57
N ASP A 337 3.28 -5.50 -22.63
CA ASP A 337 1.85 -5.82 -22.65
C ASP A 337 1.58 -7.32 -22.57
N HIS A 338 2.51 -8.22 -22.88
CA HIS A 338 2.16 -9.65 -22.95
C HIS A 338 2.36 -10.45 -21.65
N ALA A 339 3.28 -10.05 -20.77
CA ALA A 339 3.64 -10.87 -19.61
C ALA A 339 2.59 -10.88 -18.51
N PHE A 340 2.00 -9.72 -18.20
CA PHE A 340 0.97 -9.58 -17.17
C PHE A 340 -0.44 -9.55 -17.73
N ALA A 341 -0.66 -9.13 -18.98
CA ALA A 341 -2.02 -9.07 -19.53
C ALA A 341 -2.66 -10.46 -19.72
N GLY A 342 -1.85 -11.52 -19.72
CA GLY A 342 -2.32 -12.91 -19.75
C GLY A 342 -2.55 -13.55 -18.37
N LEU A 343 -2.11 -12.91 -17.28
CA LEU A 343 -2.23 -13.47 -15.93
C LEU A 343 -3.59 -13.11 -15.32
N SER A 344 -4.17 -14.03 -14.54
CA SER A 344 -5.30 -13.68 -13.69
C SER A 344 -4.91 -12.63 -12.65
N GLN A 345 -5.94 -11.97 -12.11
CA GLN A 345 -5.79 -11.00 -11.03
C GLN A 345 -5.09 -11.61 -9.80
N VAL A 346 -5.38 -12.88 -9.49
CA VAL A 346 -4.82 -13.59 -8.33
C VAL A 346 -3.33 -13.80 -8.48
N THR A 347 -2.91 -14.38 -9.62
CA THR A 347 -1.48 -14.60 -9.92
C THR A 347 -0.72 -13.29 -9.95
N SER A 348 -1.30 -12.27 -10.59
CA SER A 348 -0.71 -10.94 -10.66
C SER A 348 -0.54 -10.31 -9.27
N GLY A 349 -1.54 -10.47 -8.39
CA GLY A 349 -1.50 -10.02 -7.00
C GLY A 349 -0.43 -10.76 -6.18
N LEU A 350 -0.34 -12.09 -6.31
CA LEU A 350 0.66 -12.91 -5.61
C LEU A 350 2.09 -12.56 -6.02
N VAL A 351 2.36 -12.45 -7.33
CA VAL A 351 3.69 -12.08 -7.85
C VAL A 351 4.07 -10.67 -7.36
N SER A 352 3.14 -9.72 -7.46
CA SER A 352 3.36 -8.35 -6.98
C SER A 352 3.65 -8.32 -5.48
N LEU A 353 2.89 -9.06 -4.68
CA LEU A 353 3.09 -9.13 -3.24
C LEU A 353 4.46 -9.73 -2.89
N ALA A 354 4.86 -10.82 -3.56
CA ALA A 354 6.16 -11.46 -3.33
C ALA A 354 7.33 -10.50 -3.63
N LEU A 355 7.28 -9.78 -4.76
CA LEU A 355 8.30 -8.80 -5.14
C LEU A 355 8.33 -7.60 -4.19
N VAL A 356 7.17 -7.08 -3.79
CA VAL A 356 7.05 -5.98 -2.82
C VAL A 356 7.61 -6.39 -1.46
N GLU A 357 7.17 -7.52 -0.90
CA GLU A 357 7.66 -8.01 0.40
C GLU A 357 9.16 -8.28 0.35
N GLY A 358 9.65 -8.91 -0.71
CA GLY A 358 11.08 -9.17 -0.93
C GLY A 358 11.90 -7.87 -0.97
N ALA A 359 11.49 -6.90 -1.79
CA ALA A 359 12.19 -5.63 -1.90
C ALA A 359 12.26 -4.85 -0.56
N LEU A 360 11.19 -4.87 0.24
CA LEU A 360 11.12 -4.20 1.54
C LEU A 360 11.88 -4.94 2.64
N LEU A 361 11.79 -6.28 2.70
CA LEU A 361 12.54 -7.07 3.68
C LEU A 361 14.05 -6.98 3.45
N TYR A 362 14.49 -7.07 2.19
CA TYR A 362 15.91 -7.06 1.83
C TYR A 362 16.48 -5.65 1.64
N GLY A 363 15.65 -4.61 1.53
CA GLY A 363 16.10 -3.26 1.18
C GLY A 363 16.76 -3.18 -0.21
N ASP A 364 16.36 -4.07 -1.13
CA ASP A 364 16.98 -4.21 -2.45
C ASP A 364 16.36 -3.24 -3.46
N LEU A 365 17.15 -2.25 -3.90
CA LEU A 365 16.70 -1.23 -4.84
C LEU A 365 16.33 -1.80 -6.22
N GLY A 366 17.01 -2.87 -6.67
CA GLY A 366 16.73 -3.50 -7.95
C GLY A 366 15.39 -4.25 -7.92
N LEU A 367 15.14 -5.01 -6.85
CA LEU A 367 13.83 -5.64 -6.64
C LEU A 367 12.73 -4.60 -6.48
N ARG A 368 13.01 -3.48 -5.79
CA ARG A 368 12.07 -2.38 -5.65
C ARG A 368 11.66 -1.79 -6.98
N THR A 369 12.60 -1.52 -7.90
CA THR A 369 12.28 -0.99 -9.23
C THR A 369 11.36 -1.95 -9.99
N VAL A 370 11.64 -3.26 -9.95
CA VAL A 370 10.80 -4.26 -10.62
C VAL A 370 9.42 -4.38 -9.96
N ALA A 371 9.34 -4.32 -8.63
CA ALA A 371 8.08 -4.31 -7.89
C ALA A 371 7.21 -3.09 -8.27
N GLU A 372 7.78 -1.88 -8.28
CA GLU A 372 7.07 -0.64 -8.66
C GLU A 372 6.59 -0.68 -10.12
N SER A 373 7.40 -1.22 -11.04
CA SER A 373 6.97 -1.42 -12.44
C SER A 373 5.82 -2.42 -12.54
N THR A 374 5.92 -3.55 -11.82
CA THR A 374 4.88 -4.57 -11.77
C THR A 374 3.53 -3.99 -11.31
N LEU A 375 3.54 -3.19 -10.23
CA LEU A 375 2.33 -2.51 -9.73
C LEU A 375 1.76 -1.52 -10.75
N THR A 376 2.61 -0.86 -11.52
CA THR A 376 2.18 0.06 -12.59
C THR A 376 1.47 -0.69 -13.72
N THR A 377 1.92 -1.90 -14.04
CA THR A 377 1.27 -2.75 -15.05
C THR A 377 -0.12 -3.21 -14.61
N LEU A 378 -0.37 -3.43 -13.31
CA LEU A 378 -1.69 -3.78 -12.80
C LEU A 378 -2.76 -2.70 -13.06
N ASP A 379 -2.38 -1.42 -13.11
CA ASP A 379 -3.30 -0.28 -13.32
C ASP A 379 -3.92 -0.28 -14.73
N ARG A 380 -3.37 -1.07 -15.67
CA ARG A 380 -3.73 -1.03 -17.09
C ARG A 380 -4.86 -1.97 -17.52
N GLY A 381 -5.49 -2.73 -16.62
CA GLY A 381 -6.62 -3.56 -17.06
C GLY A 381 -7.19 -4.60 -16.10
N LEU A 382 -6.67 -4.75 -14.88
CA LEU A 382 -7.22 -5.75 -13.97
C LEU A 382 -8.48 -5.21 -13.27
N PRO A 383 -9.63 -5.89 -13.39
CA PRO A 383 -10.80 -5.52 -12.60
C PRO A 383 -10.50 -5.75 -11.13
N MET A 384 -10.47 -4.68 -10.34
CA MET A 384 -10.34 -4.77 -8.89
C MET A 384 -11.67 -5.25 -8.30
N GLN A 385 -11.77 -6.55 -8.04
CA GLN A 385 -12.88 -7.15 -7.32
C GLN A 385 -12.33 -8.06 -6.22
N ALA A 386 -13.14 -8.34 -5.19
CA ALA A 386 -12.77 -9.32 -4.16
C ALA A 386 -12.53 -10.72 -4.75
N GLY A 387 -13.25 -11.07 -5.81
CA GLY A 387 -13.18 -12.39 -6.44
C GLY A 387 -13.77 -13.51 -5.57
N ALA A 388 -13.74 -14.74 -6.09
CA ALA A 388 -14.07 -15.93 -5.30
C ALA A 388 -13.07 -16.07 -4.14
N ALA A 389 -13.56 -16.49 -2.95
CA ALA A 389 -12.73 -16.70 -1.77
C ALA A 389 -11.88 -15.48 -1.32
N GLY A 390 -12.20 -14.27 -1.79
CA GLY A 390 -11.44 -13.06 -1.49
C GLY A 390 -10.07 -12.99 -2.19
N LEU A 391 -9.82 -13.76 -3.26
CA LEU A 391 -8.50 -13.85 -3.87
C LEU A 391 -8.00 -12.57 -4.56
N GLY A 392 -8.90 -11.67 -4.94
CA GLY A 392 -8.51 -10.34 -5.41
C GLY A 392 -7.87 -9.48 -4.31
N GLY A 393 -7.97 -9.92 -3.05
CA GLY A 393 -7.30 -9.31 -1.90
C GLY A 393 -5.78 -9.31 -1.98
N PHE A 394 -5.15 -10.24 -2.71
CA PHE A 394 -3.69 -10.24 -2.85
C PHE A 394 -3.18 -9.00 -3.59
N THR A 395 -3.94 -8.49 -4.55
CA THR A 395 -3.63 -7.22 -5.21
C THR A 395 -3.74 -6.05 -4.24
N LEU A 396 -4.80 -5.98 -3.43
CA LEU A 396 -4.93 -4.96 -2.40
C LEU A 396 -3.76 -5.02 -1.41
N LEU A 397 -3.43 -6.21 -0.93
CA LEU A 397 -2.35 -6.44 0.02
C LEU A 397 -1.00 -6.01 -0.56
N ALA A 398 -0.72 -6.29 -1.84
CA ALA A 398 0.49 -5.83 -2.52
C ALA A 398 0.57 -4.29 -2.57
N LEU A 399 -0.53 -3.64 -2.96
CA LEU A 399 -0.61 -2.17 -3.09
C LEU A 399 -0.44 -1.47 -1.74
N GLU A 400 -1.12 -1.94 -0.70
CA GLU A 400 -1.05 -1.37 0.64
C GLU A 400 0.32 -1.62 1.27
N THR A 401 0.88 -2.82 1.13
CA THR A 401 2.23 -3.14 1.60
C THR A 401 3.28 -2.25 0.94
N ALA A 402 3.19 -2.07 -0.39
CA ALA A 402 4.08 -1.20 -1.14
C ALA A 402 3.95 0.26 -0.68
N GLN A 403 2.72 0.74 -0.50
CA GLN A 403 2.48 2.08 0.00
C GLN A 403 3.10 2.26 1.40
N GLN A 404 2.91 1.33 2.34
CA GLN A 404 3.51 1.48 3.67
C GLN A 404 5.04 1.48 3.61
N GLY A 405 5.62 0.64 2.76
CA GLY A 405 7.07 0.55 2.54
C GLY A 405 7.71 1.68 1.75
N GLY A 406 6.98 2.77 1.44
CA GLY A 406 7.59 3.90 0.73
C GLY A 406 7.62 3.78 -0.78
N MET A 407 7.09 2.71 -1.35
CA MET A 407 7.14 2.46 -2.80
C MET A 407 6.15 3.34 -3.57
N ARG A 408 6.46 3.55 -4.85
CA ARG A 408 5.55 4.21 -5.78
C ARG A 408 4.41 3.27 -6.13
N VAL A 409 3.18 3.70 -5.81
CA VAL A 409 1.96 2.96 -6.11
C VAL A 409 1.07 3.83 -7.01
N PRO A 410 0.49 3.29 -8.10
CA PRO A 410 -0.46 4.04 -8.91
C PRO A 410 -1.67 4.46 -8.06
N GLY A 411 -1.82 5.76 -7.83
CA GLY A 411 -2.85 6.29 -6.91
C GLY A 411 -4.27 5.97 -7.35
N ARG A 412 -4.52 5.89 -8.67
CA ARG A 412 -5.80 5.48 -9.23
C ARG A 412 -6.13 4.03 -8.86
N LEU A 413 -5.22 3.11 -9.13
CA LEU A 413 -5.38 1.69 -8.80
C LEU A 413 -5.62 1.47 -7.31
N LEU A 414 -4.83 2.11 -6.45
CA LEU A 414 -4.99 2.03 -5.01
C LEU A 414 -6.37 2.55 -4.55
N GLN A 415 -6.81 3.69 -5.08
CA GLN A 415 -8.13 4.23 -4.78
C GLN A 415 -9.25 3.32 -5.28
N GLN A 416 -9.08 2.69 -6.44
CA GLN A 416 -10.03 1.71 -6.96
C GLN A 416 -10.08 0.47 -6.07
N ALA A 417 -8.94 -0.10 -5.67
CA ALA A 417 -8.86 -1.22 -4.75
C ALA A 417 -9.58 -0.91 -3.41
N ARG A 418 -9.33 0.28 -2.84
CA ARG A 418 -10.02 0.75 -1.64
C ARG A 418 -11.53 0.83 -1.81
N ARG A 419 -12.02 1.37 -2.93
CA ARG A 419 -13.46 1.48 -3.18
C ARG A 419 -14.11 0.12 -3.41
N SER A 420 -13.49 -0.74 -4.21
CA SER A 420 -14.08 -1.99 -4.67
C SER A 420 -13.92 -3.17 -3.70
N ILE A 421 -12.95 -3.10 -2.77
CA ILE A 421 -12.69 -4.19 -1.82
C ILE A 421 -12.96 -3.75 -0.39
N ALA A 422 -12.48 -2.58 0.03
CA ALA A 422 -12.56 -2.18 1.44
C ALA A 422 -13.91 -1.60 1.85
N ARG A 423 -14.58 -0.92 0.91
CA ARG A 423 -15.88 -0.28 1.19
C ARG A 423 -17.06 -1.19 0.91
N THR A 424 -16.92 -2.11 -0.05
CA THR A 424 -18.01 -3.02 -0.42
C THR A 424 -18.22 -4.07 0.67
N LEU A 425 -19.40 -4.08 1.27
CA LEU A 425 -19.78 -5.13 2.20
C LEU A 425 -20.12 -6.42 1.44
N PRO A 426 -19.68 -7.59 1.94
CA PRO A 426 -20.03 -8.88 1.37
C PRO A 426 -21.52 -9.16 1.57
N THR A 427 -22.09 -9.94 0.65
CA THR A 427 -23.46 -10.45 0.77
C THR A 427 -23.56 -11.48 1.92
N GLN A 428 -24.78 -11.76 2.40
CA GLN A 428 -24.98 -12.71 3.52
C GLN A 428 -24.51 -14.15 3.21
N ASP A 429 -24.49 -14.53 1.94
CA ASP A 429 -24.04 -15.83 1.43
C ASP A 429 -22.54 -15.87 1.08
N ALA A 430 -21.79 -14.81 1.41
CA ALA A 430 -20.37 -14.76 1.15
C ALA A 430 -19.60 -15.82 1.97
N ASP A 431 -18.63 -16.44 1.31
CA ASP A 431 -17.68 -17.34 1.96
C ASP A 431 -16.76 -16.59 2.95
N ALA A 432 -16.09 -17.35 3.82
CA ALA A 432 -15.19 -16.80 4.83
C ALA A 432 -14.09 -15.91 4.21
N GLY A 433 -13.58 -16.25 3.03
CA GLY A 433 -12.53 -15.47 2.37
C GLY A 433 -12.98 -14.08 1.95
N ARG A 434 -14.19 -13.94 1.39
CA ARG A 434 -14.78 -12.63 1.04
C ARG A 434 -15.14 -11.81 2.27
N VAL A 435 -15.72 -12.43 3.30
CA VAL A 435 -16.02 -11.74 4.56
C VAL A 435 -14.74 -11.29 5.25
N GLY A 436 -13.73 -12.17 5.28
CA GLY A 436 -12.40 -11.91 5.80
C GLY A 436 -11.69 -10.78 5.08
N LEU A 437 -11.71 -10.75 3.75
CA LEU A 437 -11.08 -9.69 2.98
C LEU A 437 -11.70 -8.32 3.29
N ALA A 438 -13.03 -8.23 3.31
CA ALA A 438 -13.73 -6.99 3.63
C ALA A 438 -13.39 -6.51 5.05
N ALA A 439 -13.44 -7.42 6.04
CA ALA A 439 -13.10 -7.11 7.42
C ALA A 439 -11.64 -6.68 7.57
N PHE A 440 -10.68 -7.46 7.04
CA PHE A 440 -9.26 -7.13 7.08
C PHE A 440 -8.96 -5.79 6.43
N ALA A 441 -9.54 -5.52 5.26
CA ALA A 441 -9.41 -4.23 4.59
C ALA A 441 -9.94 -3.08 5.47
N ARG A 442 -11.04 -3.27 6.20
CA ARG A 442 -11.57 -2.27 7.13
C ARG A 442 -10.64 -2.05 8.34
N TYR A 443 -10.03 -3.11 8.89
CA TYR A 443 -9.03 -2.99 9.95
C TYR A 443 -7.83 -2.13 9.53
N ILE A 444 -7.22 -2.39 8.35
CA ILE A 444 -6.04 -1.62 7.91
C ILE A 444 -6.33 -0.12 7.71
N TYR A 445 -7.60 0.29 7.57
CA TYR A 445 -8.03 1.69 7.50
C TYR A 445 -8.63 2.24 8.81
N GLY A 446 -8.52 1.51 9.93
CA GLY A 446 -9.01 1.98 11.23
C GLY A 446 -10.51 1.90 11.42
N LEU A 447 -11.22 1.13 10.58
CA LEU A 447 -12.66 0.92 10.66
C LEU A 447 -13.04 -0.34 11.47
N GLY A 448 -12.08 -0.93 12.20
CA GLY A 448 -12.31 -2.12 13.04
C GLY A 448 -13.39 -1.92 14.12
N GLY A 449 -13.54 -0.67 14.59
CA GLY A 449 -14.57 -0.28 15.56
C GLY A 449 -15.96 -0.02 14.97
N ASN A 450 -16.18 -0.19 13.67
CA ASN A 450 -17.50 0.01 13.07
C ASN A 450 -18.42 -1.17 13.38
N SER A 451 -19.73 -0.89 13.53
CA SER A 451 -20.77 -1.89 13.81
C SER A 451 -20.77 -3.01 12.77
N SER A 452 -20.70 -2.65 11.48
CA SER A 452 -20.63 -3.56 10.34
C SER A 452 -19.38 -4.44 10.34
N THR A 453 -18.22 -3.89 10.73
CA THR A 453 -16.98 -4.69 10.86
C THR A 453 -17.06 -5.68 12.01
N ARG A 454 -17.59 -5.26 13.17
CA ARG A 454 -17.84 -6.18 14.28
C ARG A 454 -18.81 -7.31 13.90
N GLN A 455 -19.85 -6.99 13.13
CA GLN A 455 -20.79 -7.99 12.61
C GLN A 455 -20.07 -9.01 11.70
N GLN A 456 -19.20 -8.56 10.81
CA GLN A 456 -18.39 -9.45 9.95
C GLN A 456 -17.46 -10.35 10.78
N ILE A 457 -16.81 -9.81 11.81
CA ILE A 457 -15.98 -10.60 12.73
C ILE A 457 -16.83 -11.64 13.49
N GLY A 458 -18.03 -11.28 13.92
CA GLY A 458 -18.99 -12.21 14.51
C GLY A 458 -19.43 -13.30 13.52
N GLN A 459 -19.69 -12.95 12.26
CA GLN A 459 -20.02 -13.90 11.20
C GLN A 459 -18.86 -14.89 10.95
N LEU A 460 -17.62 -14.41 10.88
CA LEU A 460 -16.44 -15.29 10.74
C LEU A 460 -16.29 -16.25 11.92
N GLY A 461 -16.66 -15.83 13.13
CA GLY A 461 -16.73 -16.71 14.31
C GLY A 461 -17.72 -17.87 14.17
N ASN A 462 -18.62 -17.84 13.18
CA ASN A 462 -19.54 -18.92 12.83
C ASN A 462 -19.13 -19.68 11.56
N LEU A 463 -18.20 -19.12 10.76
CA LEU A 463 -17.67 -19.71 9.52
C LEU A 463 -16.30 -20.36 9.75
N LEU A 464 -16.13 -21.07 10.88
CA LEU A 464 -14.84 -21.63 11.31
C LEU A 464 -14.22 -22.54 10.23
N PRO A 465 -12.88 -22.63 10.17
CA PRO A 465 -12.17 -23.57 9.31
C PRO A 465 -12.71 -24.99 9.48
N GLY A 466 -13.02 -25.63 8.36
CA GLY A 466 -13.59 -26.98 8.30
C GLY A 466 -13.29 -27.64 6.95
N THR A 467 -13.92 -28.75 6.63
CA THR A 467 -13.66 -29.42 5.35
C THR A 467 -14.78 -29.15 4.37
N THR A 468 -14.45 -28.72 3.15
CA THR A 468 -15.39 -28.70 2.02
C THR A 468 -15.09 -29.88 1.11
N ALA A 469 -16.08 -30.73 0.84
CA ALA A 469 -15.88 -31.99 0.12
C ALA A 469 -14.77 -32.88 0.73
N GLY A 470 -14.63 -32.85 2.06
CA GLY A 470 -13.63 -33.64 2.79
C GLY A 470 -12.20 -33.08 2.77
N ARG A 471 -11.96 -31.92 2.14
CA ARG A 471 -10.64 -31.27 2.11
C ARG A 471 -10.68 -29.87 2.75
N PRO A 472 -9.67 -29.48 3.56
CA PRO A 472 -9.48 -28.10 4.02
C PRO A 472 -9.27 -27.13 2.85
N ASP A 473 -9.68 -25.86 3.02
CA ASP A 473 -9.56 -24.80 2.02
C ASP A 473 -8.69 -23.64 2.54
N PRO A 474 -7.38 -23.86 2.77
CA PRO A 474 -6.50 -22.83 3.33
C PRO A 474 -6.40 -21.58 2.44
N LEU A 475 -6.62 -21.74 1.13
CA LEU A 475 -6.65 -20.63 0.19
C LEU A 475 -7.81 -19.66 0.51
N GLY A 476 -9.01 -20.19 0.74
CA GLY A 476 -10.18 -19.38 1.10
C GLY A 476 -10.21 -18.89 2.54
N TRP A 477 -9.26 -19.30 3.39
CA TRP A 477 -9.19 -18.88 4.79
C TRP A 477 -8.18 -17.79 5.07
N PHE A 478 -7.29 -17.49 4.13
CA PHE A 478 -6.15 -16.61 4.38
C PHE A 478 -6.58 -15.22 4.87
N PHE A 479 -7.48 -14.53 4.15
CA PHE A 479 -7.93 -13.21 4.57
C PHE A 479 -8.82 -13.22 5.80
N ALA A 480 -9.59 -14.27 6.04
CA ALA A 480 -10.35 -14.44 7.28
C ALA A 480 -9.42 -14.59 8.49
N THR A 481 -8.34 -15.36 8.33
CA THR A 481 -7.30 -15.51 9.36
C THR A 481 -6.64 -14.18 9.66
N LEU A 482 -6.27 -13.39 8.66
CA LEU A 482 -5.72 -12.04 8.88
C LEU A 482 -6.72 -11.11 9.59
N ALA A 483 -7.98 -11.08 9.15
CA ALA A 483 -9.01 -10.23 9.77
C ALA A 483 -9.24 -10.55 11.25
N LEU A 484 -9.43 -11.83 11.56
CA LEU A 484 -9.67 -12.27 12.93
C LEU A 484 -8.43 -12.06 13.81
N ARG A 485 -7.23 -12.21 13.25
CA ARG A 485 -5.98 -11.92 13.95
C ARG A 485 -5.87 -10.43 14.32
N GLU A 486 -6.32 -9.50 13.47
CA GLU A 486 -6.36 -8.06 13.82
C GLU A 486 -7.48 -7.74 14.83
N ALA A 487 -8.59 -8.48 14.77
CA ALA A 487 -9.69 -8.32 15.71
C ALA A 487 -9.37 -8.85 17.12
N ASP A 488 -8.51 -9.88 17.19
CA ASP A 488 -8.18 -10.64 18.40
C ASP A 488 -9.44 -11.19 19.12
N GLY A 489 -9.32 -11.59 20.37
CA GLY A 489 -10.42 -11.99 21.24
C GLY A 489 -10.95 -13.40 21.00
N SER A 490 -12.17 -13.66 21.46
CA SER A 490 -12.74 -15.02 21.49
C SER A 490 -13.02 -15.60 20.09
N ASN A 491 -13.33 -14.76 19.11
CA ASN A 491 -13.51 -15.21 17.72
C ASN A 491 -12.17 -15.65 17.11
N TRP A 492 -11.09 -14.90 17.37
CA TRP A 492 -9.74 -15.30 16.99
C TRP A 492 -9.35 -16.63 17.63
N GLN A 493 -9.51 -16.79 18.95
CA GLN A 493 -9.12 -18.03 19.64
C GLN A 493 -9.83 -19.27 19.08
N ARG A 494 -11.14 -19.16 18.82
CA ARG A 494 -11.91 -20.27 18.20
C ARG A 494 -11.43 -20.55 16.78
N TRP A 495 -11.18 -19.51 15.98
CA TRP A 495 -10.67 -19.65 14.62
C TRP A 495 -9.28 -20.26 14.58
N ALA A 496 -8.33 -19.75 15.37
CA ALA A 496 -6.97 -20.23 15.44
C ALA A 496 -6.92 -21.70 15.86
N GLY A 497 -7.68 -22.10 16.88
CA GLY A 497 -7.79 -23.50 17.29
C GLY A 497 -8.36 -24.41 16.20
N ALA A 498 -9.40 -23.97 15.48
CA ALA A 498 -9.95 -24.70 14.34
C ALA A 498 -8.95 -24.78 13.17
N LEU A 499 -8.27 -23.68 12.86
CA LEU A 499 -7.26 -23.59 11.81
C LEU A 499 -6.09 -24.55 12.09
N GLU A 500 -5.52 -24.52 13.29
CA GLU A 500 -4.43 -25.43 13.70
C GLU A 500 -4.89 -26.88 13.69
N GLY A 501 -6.09 -27.16 14.20
CA GLY A 501 -6.68 -28.50 14.20
C GLY A 501 -6.90 -29.08 12.80
N GLN A 502 -7.14 -28.24 11.79
CA GLN A 502 -7.26 -28.67 10.40
C GLN A 502 -5.90 -28.79 9.70
N LEU A 503 -4.98 -27.84 9.92
CA LEU A 503 -3.79 -27.69 9.08
C LEU A 503 -2.54 -28.39 9.63
N ILE A 504 -2.31 -28.39 10.95
CA ILE A 504 -1.12 -29.02 11.54
C ILE A 504 -1.05 -30.53 11.23
N PRO A 505 -2.15 -31.31 11.32
CA PRO A 505 -2.11 -32.74 11.02
C PRO A 505 -1.76 -33.07 9.56
N LEU A 506 -1.88 -32.11 8.63
CA LEU A 506 -1.53 -32.30 7.23
C LEU A 506 -0.02 -32.21 6.98
N VAL A 507 0.73 -31.58 7.90
CA VAL A 507 2.19 -31.40 7.76
C VAL A 507 2.89 -32.71 8.08
N GLN A 508 3.41 -33.36 7.05
CA GLN A 508 4.08 -34.65 7.15
C GLN A 508 5.39 -34.56 7.94
N ALA A 509 6.00 -35.72 8.20
CA ALA A 509 7.24 -35.82 8.99
C ALA A 509 8.37 -34.96 8.40
N ASP A 510 8.51 -34.96 7.08
CA ASP A 510 9.50 -34.19 6.32
C ASP A 510 9.12 -32.72 6.12
N GLY A 511 7.90 -32.32 6.50
CA GLY A 511 7.40 -30.95 6.44
C GLY A 511 6.48 -30.63 5.27
N HIS A 512 6.30 -31.51 4.29
CA HIS A 512 5.42 -31.20 3.16
C HIS A 512 3.94 -31.47 3.49
N VAL A 513 3.07 -30.84 2.70
CA VAL A 513 1.64 -31.12 2.65
C VAL A 513 1.32 -31.65 1.25
N SER A 514 0.69 -32.82 1.19
CA SER A 514 0.29 -33.41 -0.10
C SER A 514 -0.76 -32.53 -0.78
N ALA A 515 -0.60 -32.34 -2.09
CA ALA A 515 -1.56 -31.67 -2.96
C ALA A 515 -2.99 -32.21 -2.81
N ASP A 516 -3.15 -33.52 -2.64
CA ASP A 516 -4.44 -34.18 -2.48
C ASP A 516 -5.09 -33.99 -1.10
N ALA A 517 -4.36 -33.43 -0.13
CA ALA A 517 -4.86 -33.22 1.22
C ALA A 517 -5.68 -31.94 1.36
N ILE A 518 -5.53 -30.98 0.45
CA ILE A 518 -6.22 -29.68 0.50
C ILE A 518 -7.00 -29.41 -0.79
N ARG A 519 -7.96 -28.50 -0.70
CA ARG A 519 -8.68 -28.01 -1.87
C ARG A 519 -7.75 -27.23 -2.78
N TYR A 520 -7.85 -27.45 -4.09
CA TYR A 520 -7.03 -26.82 -5.13
C TYR A 520 -5.54 -27.20 -5.10
N GLY A 521 -5.10 -28.07 -4.18
CA GLY A 521 -3.70 -28.48 -4.10
C GLY A 521 -3.26 -29.20 -5.38
N GLU A 522 -4.13 -30.00 -5.98
CA GLU A 522 -3.89 -30.69 -7.24
C GLU A 522 -3.55 -29.76 -8.41
N THR A 523 -3.89 -28.47 -8.31
CA THR A 523 -3.64 -27.49 -9.38
C THR A 523 -2.21 -26.93 -9.38
N GLY A 524 -1.52 -26.98 -8.24
CA GLY A 524 -0.17 -26.43 -8.07
C GLY A 524 0.84 -27.38 -7.40
N GLY A 525 0.42 -28.60 -7.06
CA GLY A 525 1.27 -29.62 -6.44
C GLY A 525 1.60 -29.35 -4.97
N ASP A 526 2.54 -30.14 -4.44
CA ASP A 526 2.88 -30.12 -3.01
C ASP A 526 3.51 -28.79 -2.56
N VAL A 527 4.25 -28.09 -3.44
CA VAL A 527 4.79 -26.76 -3.15
C VAL A 527 3.66 -25.76 -2.93
N PHE A 528 2.65 -25.76 -3.79
CA PHE A 528 1.48 -24.92 -3.66
C PHE A 528 0.72 -25.23 -2.36
N ALA A 529 0.45 -26.51 -2.11
CA ALA A 529 -0.29 -26.94 -0.93
C ALA A 529 0.44 -26.61 0.38
N THR A 530 1.73 -26.93 0.45
CA THR A 530 2.58 -26.61 1.60
C THR A 530 2.64 -25.11 1.84
N SER A 531 2.79 -24.31 0.78
CA SER A 531 2.86 -22.86 0.90
C SER A 531 1.56 -22.28 1.46
N LEU A 532 0.39 -22.70 0.98
CA LEU A 532 -0.90 -22.21 1.49
C LEU A 532 -1.11 -22.53 2.98
N VAL A 533 -0.73 -23.74 3.40
CA VAL A 533 -0.78 -24.11 4.82
C VAL A 533 0.15 -23.22 5.64
N VAL A 534 1.40 -23.08 5.21
CA VAL A 534 2.40 -22.26 5.92
C VAL A 534 1.98 -20.80 6.01
N LEU A 535 1.43 -20.20 4.95
CA LEU A 535 0.99 -18.82 4.94
C LEU A 535 -0.09 -18.53 5.99
N ASN A 536 -1.03 -19.46 6.19
CA ASN A 536 -2.06 -19.35 7.22
C ASN A 536 -1.47 -19.48 8.63
N LEU A 537 -0.56 -20.45 8.83
CA LEU A 537 0.14 -20.63 10.11
C LEU A 537 1.15 -19.50 10.42
N GLN A 538 1.52 -18.71 9.42
CA GLN A 538 2.36 -17.51 9.55
C GLN A 538 1.58 -16.24 9.90
N ALA A 539 0.25 -16.26 9.87
CA ALA A 539 -0.58 -15.09 10.10
C ALA A 539 -0.24 -14.29 11.39
N PRO A 540 0.09 -14.90 12.54
CA PRO A 540 0.38 -14.16 13.77
C PRO A 540 1.53 -13.15 13.69
N TYR A 541 2.48 -13.36 12.79
CA TYR A 541 3.70 -12.55 12.67
C TYR A 541 3.98 -12.05 11.26
N ARG A 542 3.02 -12.20 10.33
CA ARG A 542 3.21 -11.78 8.94
C ARG A 542 3.30 -10.26 8.81
N TYR A 543 2.46 -9.55 9.54
CA TYR A 543 2.40 -8.08 9.57
C TYR A 543 2.32 -7.59 11.01
N LEU A 544 2.87 -6.40 11.26
CA LEU A 544 2.76 -5.73 12.54
C LEU A 544 1.27 -5.59 12.95
N PRO A 545 0.88 -6.00 14.19
CA PRO A 545 -0.48 -5.82 14.68
C PRO A 545 -0.90 -4.36 14.66
N LEU A 546 -2.18 -4.16 14.41
CA LEU A 546 -2.84 -2.91 14.76
C LEU A 546 -3.10 -2.84 16.26
N ALA A 547 -3.19 -1.63 16.80
CA ALA A 547 -3.69 -1.42 18.14
C ALA A 547 -5.12 -1.98 18.22
N PRO A 548 -5.49 -2.61 19.36
CA PRO A 548 -6.86 -3.04 19.55
C PRO A 548 -7.77 -1.83 19.38
N ALA A 549 -8.88 -2.02 18.66
CA ALA A 549 -9.91 -1.00 18.56
C ALA A 549 -10.44 -0.76 19.98
N SER A 550 -9.92 0.26 20.66
CA SER A 550 -10.42 0.69 21.96
C SER A 550 -11.91 0.93 21.81
N GLU A 551 -12.75 0.27 22.62
CA GLU A 551 -14.14 0.65 22.80
C GLU A 551 -14.14 2.13 23.21
N LYS A 552 -14.49 3.01 22.26
CA LYS A 552 -14.67 4.43 22.50
C LYS A 552 -16.13 4.71 22.79
#